data_AF-A0A535JIS4-F1
#
_entry.id   AF-A0A535JIS4-F1
#
_cell.length_a   1.000
_cell.length_b   1.000
_cell.length_c   1.000
_cell.angle_alpha   90.00
_cell.angle_beta   90.00
_cell.angle_gamma   90.00
#
_symmetry.space_group_name_H-M   'P 1'
#
loop_
_entity.id
_entity.type
_entity.pdbx_description
1 polymer ?
#
loop_
_entity_poly.entity_id
_entity_poly.type
_entity_poly.pdbx_seq_one_letter_code
_entity_poly.pdbx_strand_id
1 'polypeptide(L)'
;TEDDIDLRRALARARDNDAIVIANLEPSVRGRALALAWRDATGRVLGARHREALEHLTATQEGSRSLDLPAGRAIREYGLLRIVGDRPADKSDSATLIEFGREIIWNDWRIVLGGSARTNGAQEALVPKNLLRTLVVRDRHRGDRMAGRPQKKLQDLFTDAKIPASQRSRWPVIASEDKVWWVPGLTEPPKTAGGTRLAVAAPAHFGNDLWDTRVRQVGSKVDSVGTRPRKGPSN
;
A
#
# COMPACT_ATOMS: atom_id res chain seq x y z
N THR A 1 16.53 27.03 -6.39
CA THR A 1 17.98 27.30 -6.45
C THR A 1 18.62 26.29 -7.37
N GLU A 2 19.82 26.57 -7.90
CA GLU A 2 20.59 25.64 -8.75
C GLU A 2 20.73 24.24 -8.11
N ASP A 3 21.02 24.23 -6.81
CA ASP A 3 21.08 23.05 -5.96
C ASP A 3 19.76 22.23 -5.89
N ASP A 4 18.59 22.87 -6.01
CA ASP A 4 17.28 22.18 -6.08
C ASP A 4 16.99 21.61 -7.48
N ILE A 5 17.58 22.20 -8.54
CA ILE A 5 17.50 21.69 -9.92
C ILE A 5 18.36 20.43 -10.05
N ASP A 6 19.58 20.46 -9.53
CA ASP A 6 20.48 19.30 -9.56
C ASP A 6 19.94 18.13 -8.75
N LEU A 7 19.29 18.42 -7.61
CA LEU A 7 18.63 17.39 -6.81
C LEU A 7 17.48 16.72 -7.57
N ARG A 8 16.64 17.50 -8.26
CA ARG A 8 15.56 16.95 -9.11
C ARG A 8 16.13 16.13 -10.26
N ARG A 9 17.23 16.56 -10.87
CA ARG A 9 17.89 15.83 -11.96
C ARG A 9 18.47 14.51 -11.48
N ALA A 10 19.13 14.49 -10.33
CA ALA A 10 19.65 13.28 -9.71
C ALA A 10 18.51 12.30 -9.39
N LEU A 11 17.42 12.79 -8.80
CA LEU A 11 16.25 11.96 -8.50
C LEU A 11 15.60 11.41 -9.78
N ALA A 12 15.49 12.21 -10.84
CA ALA A 12 14.93 11.77 -12.12
C ALA A 12 15.77 10.65 -12.76
N ARG A 13 17.11 10.74 -12.71
CA ARG A 13 18.02 9.70 -13.21
C ARG A 13 17.97 8.41 -12.38
N ALA A 14 17.68 8.54 -11.08
CA ALA A 14 17.56 7.41 -10.19
C ALA A 14 16.19 6.73 -10.24
N ARG A 15 15.19 7.29 -10.94
CA ARG A 15 13.86 6.68 -11.01
C ARG A 15 13.81 5.52 -11.99
N ASP A 16 13.23 4.42 -11.54
CA ASP A 16 12.73 3.34 -12.38
C ASP A 16 11.24 3.23 -12.13
N ASN A 17 10.44 3.72 -13.08
CA ASN A 17 9.00 3.92 -12.94
C ASN A 17 8.67 4.75 -11.68
N ASP A 18 8.03 4.14 -10.70
CA ASP A 18 7.65 4.70 -9.40
C ASP A 18 8.58 4.29 -8.25
N ALA A 19 9.63 3.52 -8.53
CA ALA A 19 10.72 3.26 -7.61
C ALA A 19 11.88 4.25 -7.81
N ILE A 20 12.69 4.37 -6.76
CA ILE A 20 13.98 5.04 -6.76
C ILE A 20 15.04 3.95 -6.61
N VAL A 21 15.91 3.82 -7.62
CA VAL A 21 17.09 2.97 -7.59
C VAL A 21 18.13 3.61 -6.67
N ILE A 22 18.29 3.05 -5.48
CA ILE A 22 19.13 3.63 -4.40
C ILE A 22 20.59 3.77 -4.85
N ALA A 23 21.10 2.80 -5.62
CA ALA A 23 22.46 2.81 -6.15
C ALA A 23 22.75 3.97 -7.10
N ASN A 24 21.71 4.54 -7.73
CA ASN A 24 21.84 5.64 -8.69
C ASN A 24 21.85 7.02 -8.01
N LEU A 25 21.71 7.07 -6.69
CA LEU A 25 21.84 8.30 -5.90
C LEU A 25 23.24 8.37 -5.28
N GLU A 26 23.99 9.43 -5.59
CA GLU A 26 25.30 9.65 -4.95
C GLU A 26 25.14 9.82 -3.43
N PRO A 27 26.07 9.30 -2.61
CA PRO A 27 25.97 9.36 -1.16
C PRO A 27 25.79 10.78 -0.60
N SER A 28 26.41 11.79 -1.22
CA SER A 28 26.36 13.20 -0.83
C SER A 28 24.99 13.84 -1.03
N VAL A 29 24.21 13.39 -2.02
CA VAL A 29 22.90 13.96 -2.36
C VAL A 29 21.74 13.06 -1.93
N ARG A 30 21.99 11.78 -1.62
CA ARG A 30 20.97 10.76 -1.33
C ARG A 30 19.96 11.23 -0.27
N GLY A 31 20.40 11.62 0.93
CA GLY A 31 19.48 12.02 1.99
C GLY A 31 18.57 13.20 1.60
N ARG A 32 19.11 14.17 0.86
CA ARG A 32 18.35 15.32 0.34
C ARG A 32 17.38 14.90 -0.78
N ALA A 33 17.82 14.04 -1.70
CA ALA A 33 17.03 13.57 -2.82
C ALA A 33 15.84 12.72 -2.35
N LEU A 34 16.07 11.88 -1.33
CA LEU A 34 15.01 11.10 -0.69
C LEU A 34 14.01 11.99 0.06
N ALA A 35 14.47 13.04 0.75
CA ALA A 35 13.58 14.00 1.39
C ALA A 35 12.74 14.79 0.36
N LEU A 36 13.32 15.14 -0.78
CA LEU A 36 12.62 15.75 -1.90
C LEU A 36 11.57 14.78 -2.47
N ALA A 37 11.94 13.53 -2.75
CA ALA A 37 11.02 12.51 -3.23
C ALA A 37 9.85 12.28 -2.27
N TRP A 38 10.11 12.30 -0.96
CA TRP A 38 9.07 12.21 0.06
C TRP A 38 8.09 13.38 -0.02
N ARG A 39 8.61 14.61 -0.11
CA ARG A 39 7.78 15.80 -0.25
C ARG A 39 6.92 15.73 -1.51
N ASP A 40 7.49 15.28 -2.62
CA ASP A 40 6.77 15.20 -3.89
C ASP A 40 5.66 14.13 -3.83
N ALA A 41 5.90 12.99 -3.17
CA ALA A 41 4.92 11.91 -3.04
C ALA A 41 3.83 12.20 -1.98
N THR A 42 4.16 12.90 -0.89
CA THR A 42 3.26 13.04 0.27
C THR A 42 2.76 14.46 0.51
N GLY A 43 3.36 15.46 -0.14
CA GLY A 43 3.17 16.88 0.16
C GLY A 43 3.82 17.34 1.47
N ARG A 44 4.49 16.46 2.22
CA ARG A 44 5.02 16.75 3.56
C ARG A 44 6.54 16.94 3.55
N VAL A 45 7.03 18.00 4.19
CA VAL A 45 8.47 18.16 4.46
C VAL A 45 8.83 17.38 5.72
N LEU A 46 9.88 16.56 5.65
CA LEU A 46 10.37 15.76 6.78
C LEU A 46 11.32 16.57 7.69
N GLY A 47 11.10 16.46 9.00
CA GLY A 47 12.04 16.94 10.02
C GLY A 47 13.34 16.10 10.05
N ALA A 48 14.37 16.60 10.74
CA ALA A 48 15.72 16.00 10.74
C ALA A 48 15.73 14.50 11.12
N ARG A 49 15.05 14.13 12.21
CA ARG A 49 14.93 12.74 12.68
C ARG A 49 14.29 11.81 11.64
N HIS A 50 13.28 12.28 10.92
CA HIS A 50 12.62 11.47 9.89
C HIS A 50 13.47 11.35 8.62
N ARG A 51 14.22 12.40 8.26
CA ARG A 51 15.19 12.36 7.16
C ARG A 51 16.31 11.36 7.44
N GLU A 52 16.88 11.41 8.64
CA GLU A 52 17.90 10.46 9.09
C GLU A 52 17.38 9.02 9.08
N ALA A 53 16.15 8.80 9.56
CA ALA A 53 15.54 7.47 9.54
C ALA A 53 15.31 6.95 8.11
N LEU A 54 14.87 7.81 7.18
CA LEU A 54 14.70 7.47 5.77
C LEU A 54 16.05 7.14 5.11
N GLU A 55 17.09 7.92 5.41
CA GLU A 55 18.43 7.66 4.92
C GLU A 55 18.98 6.33 5.46
N HIS A 56 18.82 6.08 6.75
CA HIS A 56 19.21 4.83 7.39
C HIS A 56 18.46 3.60 6.82
N LEU A 57 17.18 3.73 6.47
CA LEU A 57 16.45 2.68 5.76
C LEU A 57 17.14 2.29 4.45
N THR A 58 17.67 3.28 3.72
CA THR A 58 18.35 3.11 2.43
C THR A 58 19.87 2.93 2.53
N ALA A 59 20.43 2.86 3.74
CA ALA A 59 21.88 2.71 3.93
C ALA A 59 22.38 1.32 3.49
N THR A 60 21.51 0.32 3.49
CA THR A 60 21.78 -1.00 2.91
C THR A 60 20.76 -1.32 1.82
N GLN A 61 21.11 -2.21 0.88
CA GLN A 61 20.24 -2.69 -0.18
C GLN A 61 19.81 -4.16 0.05
N GLU A 62 20.04 -4.68 1.24
CA GLU A 62 19.82 -6.09 1.54
C GLU A 62 18.41 -6.36 2.04
N GLY A 63 17.61 -7.07 1.23
CA GLY A 63 16.27 -7.53 1.59
C GLY A 63 15.23 -6.41 1.70
N SER A 64 14.03 -6.79 2.14
CA SER A 64 12.87 -5.90 2.22
C SER A 64 12.71 -5.28 3.61
N ARG A 65 12.40 -3.98 3.67
CA ARG A 65 12.14 -3.27 4.93
C ARG A 65 11.23 -2.06 4.71
N SER A 66 10.32 -1.81 5.65
CA SER A 66 9.41 -0.66 5.60
C SER A 66 9.57 0.26 6.82
N LEU A 67 9.28 1.55 6.60
CA LEU A 67 9.31 2.60 7.61
C LEU A 67 8.08 3.52 7.45
N ASP A 68 7.26 3.61 8.50
CA ASP A 68 6.20 4.62 8.56
C ASP A 68 6.79 5.98 8.96
N LEU A 69 6.45 7.02 8.19
CA LEU A 69 6.83 8.40 8.42
C LEU A 69 5.58 9.30 8.31
N PRO A 70 5.64 10.58 8.71
CA PRO A 70 4.49 11.46 8.58
C PRO A 70 3.98 11.56 7.14
N ALA A 71 2.69 11.29 6.95
CA ALA A 71 1.96 11.34 5.68
C ALA A 71 2.31 10.25 4.65
N GLY A 72 2.89 9.12 5.07
CA GLY A 72 3.07 7.97 4.19
C GLY A 72 3.97 6.87 4.74
N ARG A 73 4.39 5.97 3.85
CA ARG A 73 5.32 4.88 4.12
C ARG A 73 6.45 4.85 3.09
N ALA A 74 7.67 4.59 3.56
CA ALA A 74 8.81 4.24 2.73
C ALA A 74 8.99 2.70 2.75
N ILE A 75 9.11 2.09 1.58
CA ILE A 75 9.29 0.64 1.40
C ILE A 75 10.58 0.44 0.61
N ARG A 76 11.59 -0.17 1.23
CA ARG A 76 12.79 -0.62 0.54
C ARG A 76 12.62 -2.10 0.18
N GLU A 77 12.79 -2.42 -1.10
CA GLU A 77 12.86 -3.77 -1.60
C GLU A 77 14.19 -3.93 -2.36
N TYR A 78 15.16 -4.56 -1.70
CA TYR A 78 16.54 -4.63 -2.18
C TYR A 78 17.14 -3.25 -2.50
N GLY A 79 17.54 -3.02 -3.76
CA GLY A 79 18.10 -1.76 -4.25
C GLY A 79 17.06 -0.70 -4.62
N LEU A 80 15.76 -0.99 -4.46
CA LEU A 80 14.67 -0.08 -4.81
C LEU A 80 14.04 0.53 -3.55
N LEU A 81 13.71 1.81 -3.61
CA LEU A 81 12.88 2.50 -2.62
C LEU A 81 11.58 2.98 -3.26
N ARG A 82 10.45 2.68 -2.63
CA ARG A 82 9.12 3.16 -3.00
C ARG A 82 8.55 4.02 -1.87
N ILE A 83 7.82 5.07 -2.23
CA ILE A 83 7.16 5.97 -1.28
C ILE A 83 5.66 5.95 -1.57
N VAL A 84 4.89 5.51 -0.58
CA VAL A 84 3.44 5.46 -0.64
C VAL A 84 2.91 6.58 0.24
N GLY A 85 2.32 7.62 -0.37
CA GLY A 85 1.75 8.74 0.37
C GLY A 85 0.36 8.44 0.92
N ASP A 86 0.01 9.11 2.01
CA ASP A 86 -1.33 9.08 2.61
C ASP A 86 -2.28 10.11 1.97
N ARG A 87 -1.87 10.75 0.87
CA ARG A 87 -2.69 11.79 0.23
C ARG A 87 -4.03 11.18 -0.20
N PRO A 88 -5.18 11.75 0.20
CA PRO A 88 -6.47 11.34 -0.35
C PRO A 88 -6.41 11.54 -1.86
N ALA A 89 -6.67 10.49 -2.65
CA ALA A 89 -6.92 10.68 -4.07
C ALA A 89 -8.28 11.38 -4.24
N ASP A 90 -8.39 12.25 -5.24
CA ASP A 90 -9.58 13.09 -5.40
C ASP A 90 -10.86 12.26 -5.67
N LYS A 91 -10.75 11.07 -6.28
CA LYS A 91 -11.84 10.09 -6.45
C LYS A 91 -11.32 8.64 -6.55
N SER A 92 -12.11 7.69 -6.04
CA SER A 92 -11.95 6.25 -6.32
C SER A 92 -12.71 5.88 -7.59
N ASP A 93 -12.20 4.90 -8.33
CA ASP A 93 -12.96 4.27 -9.40
C ASP A 93 -14.26 3.65 -8.87
N SER A 94 -15.30 3.68 -9.70
CA SER A 94 -16.62 3.13 -9.35
C SER A 94 -16.59 1.61 -9.28
N ALA A 95 -17.55 1.02 -8.54
CA ALA A 95 -17.75 -0.42 -8.51
C ALA A 95 -17.88 -0.98 -9.93
N THR A 96 -17.08 -1.98 -10.27
CA THR A 96 -16.95 -2.52 -11.64
C THR A 96 -17.12 -4.03 -11.63
N LEU A 97 -17.96 -4.56 -12.52
CA LEU A 97 -18.13 -6.00 -12.71
C LEU A 97 -16.85 -6.60 -13.30
N ILE A 98 -16.39 -7.72 -12.73
CA ILE A 98 -15.22 -8.44 -13.20
C ILE A 98 -15.64 -9.43 -14.29
N GLU A 99 -15.52 -9.00 -15.55
CA GLU A 99 -15.91 -9.79 -16.71
C GLU A 99 -14.82 -10.77 -17.14
N PHE A 100 -15.22 -11.96 -17.59
CA PHE A 100 -14.30 -12.97 -18.09
C PHE A 100 -13.60 -12.50 -19.38
N GLY A 101 -12.29 -12.73 -19.46
CA GLY A 101 -11.44 -12.39 -20.60
C GLY A 101 -11.14 -10.90 -20.74
N ARG A 102 -11.64 -10.07 -19.83
CA ARG A 102 -11.42 -8.62 -19.84
C ARG A 102 -10.42 -8.23 -18.75
N GLU A 103 -9.49 -7.37 -19.14
CA GLU A 103 -8.63 -6.68 -18.20
C GLU A 103 -9.29 -5.41 -17.69
N ILE A 104 -9.24 -5.21 -16.37
CA ILE A 104 -9.74 -4.04 -15.68
C ILE A 104 -8.56 -3.37 -14.97
N ILE A 105 -8.45 -2.06 -15.12
CA ILE A 105 -7.61 -1.22 -14.28
C ILE A 105 -8.54 -0.49 -13.31
N TRP A 106 -8.40 -0.76 -12.01
CA TRP A 106 -9.22 -0.17 -10.95
C TRP A 106 -8.33 0.41 -9.86
N ASN A 107 -8.32 1.72 -9.66
CA ASN A 107 -7.38 2.43 -8.79
C ASN A 107 -5.92 2.03 -9.04
N ASP A 108 -5.53 1.89 -10.31
CA ASP A 108 -4.22 1.41 -10.76
C ASP A 108 -3.93 -0.08 -10.47
N TRP A 109 -4.88 -0.81 -9.87
CA TRP A 109 -4.81 -2.26 -9.74
C TRP A 109 -5.24 -2.92 -11.05
N ARG A 110 -4.42 -3.85 -11.52
CA ARG A 110 -4.72 -4.63 -12.72
C ARG A 110 -5.43 -5.93 -12.31
N ILE A 111 -6.63 -6.14 -12.81
CA ILE A 111 -7.51 -7.26 -12.47
C ILE A 111 -7.89 -8.00 -13.76
N VAL A 112 -7.64 -9.31 -13.80
CA VAL A 112 -7.94 -10.15 -14.96
C VAL A 112 -8.61 -11.44 -14.50
N LEU A 113 -9.83 -11.69 -14.99
CA LEU A 113 -10.55 -12.94 -14.78
C LEU A 113 -10.50 -13.80 -16.05
N GLY A 114 -9.88 -14.96 -15.96
CA GLY A 114 -9.64 -15.81 -17.12
C GLY A 114 -8.47 -15.30 -17.96
N GLY A 115 -7.51 -16.18 -18.24
CA GLY A 115 -6.30 -15.86 -18.99
C GLY A 115 -5.14 -16.75 -18.59
N SER A 116 -4.30 -17.12 -19.57
CA SER A 116 -3.15 -18.02 -19.38
C SER A 116 -1.86 -17.28 -18.99
N ALA A 117 -1.76 -15.97 -19.25
CA ALA A 117 -0.57 -15.20 -18.94
C ALA A 117 -0.43 -15.01 -17.42
N ARG A 118 0.70 -15.48 -16.86
CA ARG A 118 1.11 -15.09 -15.51
C ARG A 118 1.39 -13.59 -15.50
N THR A 119 0.90 -12.92 -14.47
CA THR A 119 1.21 -11.51 -14.23
C THR A 119 2.18 -11.49 -13.06
N ASN A 120 3.43 -11.08 -13.29
CA ASN A 120 4.45 -11.04 -12.22
C ASN A 120 3.96 -10.16 -11.07
N GLY A 121 4.13 -10.63 -9.84
CA GLY A 121 3.66 -9.93 -8.63
C GLY A 121 2.14 -9.96 -8.41
N ALA A 122 1.35 -10.56 -9.31
CA ALA A 122 -0.08 -10.69 -9.09
C ALA A 122 -0.40 -11.77 -8.05
N GLN A 123 -1.38 -11.47 -7.21
CA GLN A 123 -2.00 -12.47 -6.38
C GLN A 123 -3.12 -13.17 -7.14
N GLU A 124 -3.29 -14.46 -6.89
CA GLU A 124 -4.19 -15.29 -7.68
C GLU A 124 -5.19 -16.04 -6.79
N ALA A 125 -6.43 -16.10 -7.24
CA ALA A 125 -7.50 -16.88 -6.63
C ALA A 125 -8.25 -17.70 -7.69
N LEU A 126 -8.80 -18.85 -7.30
CA LEU A 126 -9.68 -19.64 -8.17
C LEU A 126 -11.14 -19.28 -7.88
N VAL A 127 -11.80 -18.66 -8.86
CA VAL A 127 -13.19 -18.24 -8.76
C VAL A 127 -14.11 -19.42 -9.13
N PRO A 128 -15.01 -19.85 -8.24
CA PRO A 128 -15.97 -20.90 -8.55
C PRO A 128 -17.02 -20.42 -9.55
N LYS A 129 -17.59 -21.36 -10.33
CA LYS A 129 -18.48 -21.05 -11.47
C LYS A 129 -19.68 -20.18 -11.10
N ASN A 130 -20.23 -20.34 -9.90
CA ASN A 130 -21.38 -19.58 -9.40
C ASN A 130 -21.07 -18.10 -9.10
N LEU A 131 -19.80 -17.72 -8.97
CA LEU A 131 -19.38 -16.34 -8.70
C LEU A 131 -18.88 -15.60 -9.96
N LEU A 132 -18.63 -16.29 -11.07
CA LEU A 132 -18.03 -15.70 -12.27
C LEU A 132 -18.81 -14.53 -12.89
N ARG A 133 -20.09 -14.39 -12.58
CA ARG A 133 -20.96 -13.33 -13.13
C ARG A 133 -21.42 -12.33 -12.07
N THR A 134 -20.98 -12.48 -10.83
CA THR A 134 -21.42 -11.64 -9.70
C THR A 134 -20.27 -10.93 -9.02
N LEU A 135 -19.01 -11.31 -9.31
CA LEU A 135 -17.85 -10.65 -8.73
C LEU A 135 -17.72 -9.21 -9.25
N VAL A 136 -17.64 -8.29 -8.31
CA VAL A 136 -17.32 -6.88 -8.55
C VAL A 136 -16.03 -6.54 -7.82
N VAL A 137 -15.24 -5.64 -8.40
CA VAL A 137 -14.25 -4.86 -7.65
C VAL A 137 -14.90 -3.56 -7.22
N ARG A 138 -14.74 -3.19 -5.95
CA ARG A 138 -15.24 -1.93 -5.40
C ARG A 138 -14.38 -1.43 -4.24
N ASP A 139 -14.71 -0.24 -3.77
CA ASP A 139 -14.26 0.28 -2.48
C ASP A 139 -14.89 -0.50 -1.32
N ARG A 140 -14.36 -0.27 -0.12
CA ARG A 140 -14.91 -0.86 1.10
C ARG A 140 -16.16 -0.11 1.56
N HIS A 141 -17.16 -0.84 2.02
CA HIS A 141 -18.35 -0.29 2.64
C HIS A 141 -18.33 -0.47 4.17
N ARG A 142 -19.00 0.44 4.88
CA ARG A 142 -19.16 0.31 6.33
C ARG A 142 -19.97 -0.95 6.64
N GLY A 143 -19.41 -1.81 7.48
CA GLY A 143 -20.06 -3.07 7.88
C GLY A 143 -19.65 -4.27 7.03
N ASP A 144 -18.82 -4.09 6.01
CA ASP A 144 -18.27 -5.18 5.20
C ASP A 144 -17.65 -6.30 6.05
N ARG A 145 -17.95 -7.54 5.65
CA ARG A 145 -17.45 -8.77 6.27
C ARG A 145 -16.99 -9.75 5.21
N MET A 146 -15.91 -10.47 5.51
CA MET A 146 -15.42 -11.56 4.68
C MET A 146 -16.47 -12.67 4.55
N ALA A 147 -16.56 -13.24 3.35
CA ALA A 147 -17.25 -14.49 3.08
C ALA A 147 -16.51 -15.64 3.77
N GLY A 148 -17.25 -16.62 4.28
CA GLY A 148 -16.71 -17.77 5.02
C GLY A 148 -16.83 -17.64 6.55
N ARG A 149 -16.36 -18.67 7.26
CA ARG A 149 -16.38 -18.73 8.73
C ARG A 149 -14.95 -18.89 9.27
N PRO A 150 -14.55 -18.10 10.29
CA PRO A 150 -15.31 -17.03 10.92
C PRO A 150 -15.42 -15.77 10.03
N GLN A 151 -16.56 -15.06 10.11
CA GLN A 151 -16.78 -13.80 9.38
C GLN A 151 -16.00 -12.65 10.03
N LYS A 152 -14.79 -12.39 9.53
CA LYS A 152 -13.96 -11.25 9.96
C LYS A 152 -14.51 -9.94 9.40
N LYS A 153 -14.51 -8.88 10.21
CA LYS A 153 -14.85 -7.53 9.73
C LYS A 153 -13.73 -7.01 8.86
N LEU A 154 -14.09 -6.42 7.72
CA LEU A 154 -13.09 -5.85 6.82
C LEU A 154 -12.31 -4.69 7.47
N GLN A 155 -12.99 -3.89 8.31
CA GLN A 155 -12.34 -2.81 9.07
C GLN A 155 -11.19 -3.31 9.95
N ASP A 156 -11.36 -4.47 10.59
CA ASP A 156 -10.35 -5.02 11.50
C ASP A 156 -9.12 -5.44 10.69
N LEU A 157 -9.30 -6.09 9.54
CA LEU A 157 -8.19 -6.46 8.63
C LEU A 157 -7.32 -5.25 8.23
N PHE A 158 -7.94 -4.14 7.82
CA PHE A 158 -7.20 -2.93 7.48
C PHE A 158 -6.50 -2.28 8.68
N THR A 159 -7.08 -2.43 9.88
CA THR A 159 -6.54 -1.86 11.12
C THR A 159 -5.34 -2.68 11.59
N ASP A 160 -5.47 -4.00 11.58
CA ASP A 160 -4.43 -4.96 11.94
C ASP A 160 -3.23 -4.86 10.98
N ALA A 161 -3.51 -4.70 9.67
CA ALA A 161 -2.49 -4.44 8.67
C ALA A 161 -1.90 -3.01 8.78
N LYS A 162 -2.44 -2.13 9.63
CA LYS A 162 -2.03 -0.72 9.76
C LYS A 162 -1.99 0.00 8.42
N ILE A 163 -3.00 -0.21 7.58
CA ILE A 163 -3.14 0.53 6.32
C ILE A 163 -3.68 1.93 6.64
N PRO A 164 -3.10 3.02 6.12
CA PRO A 164 -3.60 4.37 6.27
C PRO A 164 -5.00 4.55 5.67
N ALA A 165 -5.84 5.40 6.27
CA ALA A 165 -7.25 5.52 5.88
C ALA A 165 -7.46 5.89 4.39
N SER A 166 -6.59 6.72 3.82
CA SER A 166 -6.59 7.08 2.40
C SER A 166 -6.34 5.86 1.51
N GLN A 167 -5.37 5.01 1.86
CA GLN A 167 -5.09 3.77 1.13
C GLN A 167 -6.20 2.73 1.29
N ARG A 168 -6.85 2.67 2.47
CA ARG A 168 -8.01 1.76 2.68
C ARG A 168 -9.13 1.99 1.68
N SER A 169 -9.35 3.25 1.27
CA SER A 169 -10.44 3.61 0.34
C SER A 169 -10.19 3.17 -1.10
N ARG A 170 -8.92 3.04 -1.51
CA ARG A 170 -8.51 2.63 -2.86
C ARG A 170 -8.08 1.18 -2.97
N TRP A 171 -8.17 0.44 -1.87
CA TRP A 171 -7.78 -0.95 -1.83
C TRP A 171 -8.88 -1.82 -2.45
N PRO A 172 -8.58 -2.74 -3.39
CA PRO A 172 -9.60 -3.50 -4.08
C PRO A 172 -10.30 -4.46 -3.12
N VAL A 173 -11.62 -4.34 -3.06
CA VAL A 173 -12.49 -5.30 -2.39
C VAL A 173 -13.19 -6.10 -3.47
N ILE A 174 -12.85 -7.39 -3.58
CA ILE A 174 -13.51 -8.32 -4.51
C ILE A 174 -14.72 -8.88 -3.78
N ALA A 175 -15.92 -8.49 -4.21
CA ALA A 175 -17.17 -8.81 -3.54
C ALA A 175 -18.16 -9.50 -4.49
N SER A 176 -19.06 -10.30 -3.93
CA SER A 176 -20.27 -10.77 -4.60
C SER A 176 -21.43 -10.35 -3.72
N GLU A 177 -22.38 -9.59 -4.28
CA GLU A 177 -23.48 -9.00 -3.51
C GLU A 177 -22.94 -8.22 -2.30
N ASP A 178 -23.47 -8.49 -1.10
CA ASP A 178 -23.07 -7.84 0.15
C ASP A 178 -21.91 -8.54 0.88
N LYS A 179 -21.30 -9.57 0.27
CA LYS A 179 -20.22 -10.35 0.89
C LYS A 179 -18.88 -10.08 0.22
N VAL A 180 -17.88 -9.80 1.04
CA VAL A 180 -16.51 -9.64 0.58
C VAL A 180 -15.91 -11.01 0.34
N TRP A 181 -15.72 -11.39 -0.91
CA TRP A 181 -15.18 -12.69 -1.26
C TRP A 181 -13.66 -12.75 -1.02
N TRP A 182 -12.93 -11.71 -1.41
CA TRP A 182 -11.48 -11.65 -1.26
C TRP A 182 -10.96 -10.21 -1.18
N VAL A 183 -9.88 -10.02 -0.41
CA VAL A 183 -9.17 -8.74 -0.33
C VAL A 183 -7.69 -9.01 -0.63
N PRO A 184 -7.27 -8.81 -1.90
CA PRO A 184 -5.89 -9.02 -2.33
C PRO A 184 -4.91 -8.25 -1.44
N GLY A 185 -3.83 -8.87 -1.03
CA GLY A 185 -2.75 -8.30 -0.23
C GLY A 185 -3.03 -8.30 1.29
N LEU A 186 -4.27 -8.56 1.71
CA LEU A 186 -4.64 -8.60 3.13
C LEU A 186 -5.18 -9.94 3.62
N THR A 187 -5.64 -10.76 2.69
CA THR A 187 -6.22 -12.07 3.00
C THR A 187 -5.63 -13.11 2.06
N GLU A 188 -5.47 -14.34 2.57
CA GLU A 188 -5.19 -15.48 1.71
C GLU A 188 -6.29 -15.62 0.65
N PRO A 189 -5.94 -15.95 -0.60
CA PRO A 189 -6.91 -16.28 -1.62
C PRO A 189 -7.88 -17.38 -1.15
N PRO A 190 -9.21 -17.23 -1.37
CA PRO A 190 -10.16 -18.27 -1.02
C PRO A 190 -9.79 -19.61 -1.66
N LYS A 191 -9.68 -20.65 -0.83
CA LYS A 191 -9.38 -22.01 -1.31
C LYS A 191 -10.62 -22.59 -1.98
N THR A 192 -10.46 -23.10 -3.19
CA THR A 192 -11.53 -23.71 -3.99
C THR A 192 -10.93 -24.87 -4.78
N ALA A 193 -11.66 -25.99 -4.87
CA ALA A 193 -11.18 -27.24 -5.47
C ALA A 193 -10.97 -27.17 -7.01
N GLY A 194 -11.43 -26.07 -7.63
CA GLY A 194 -11.25 -25.78 -9.05
C GLY A 194 -12.04 -24.52 -9.42
N GLY A 195 -11.59 -23.78 -10.42
CA GLY A 195 -12.24 -22.53 -10.80
C GLY A 195 -11.51 -21.78 -11.90
N THR A 196 -12.06 -20.64 -12.28
CA THR A 196 -11.41 -19.73 -13.21
C THR A 196 -10.41 -18.87 -12.46
N ARG A 197 -9.18 -18.78 -12.96
CA ARG A 197 -8.14 -17.93 -12.39
C ARG A 197 -8.55 -16.46 -12.43
N LEU A 198 -8.54 -15.81 -11.27
CA LEU A 198 -8.56 -14.36 -11.11
C LEU A 198 -7.17 -13.93 -10.67
N ALA A 199 -6.53 -13.04 -11.44
CA ALA A 199 -5.26 -12.43 -11.10
C ALA A 199 -5.49 -10.95 -10.74
N VAL A 200 -4.92 -10.52 -9.60
CA VAL A 200 -4.96 -9.14 -9.13
C VAL A 200 -3.54 -8.66 -8.86
N ALA A 201 -3.05 -7.75 -9.70
CA ALA A 201 -1.75 -7.10 -9.57
C ALA A 201 -1.91 -5.72 -8.96
N ALA A 202 -1.07 -5.44 -7.98
CA ALA A 202 -1.01 -4.14 -7.33
C ALA A 202 -0.38 -3.08 -8.23
N PRO A 203 -0.67 -1.79 -7.96
CA PRO A 203 0.08 -0.71 -8.58
C PRO A 203 1.57 -0.87 -8.29
N ALA A 204 2.41 -0.54 -9.27
CA ALA A 204 3.85 -0.79 -9.17
C ALA A 204 4.48 -0.15 -7.91
N HIS A 205 3.94 0.96 -7.41
CA HIS A 205 4.47 1.71 -6.27
C HIS A 205 4.31 0.97 -4.94
N PHE A 206 3.56 -0.13 -4.89
CA PHE A 206 3.50 -1.00 -3.73
C PHE A 206 4.68 -2.01 -3.67
N GLY A 207 5.35 -2.32 -4.78
CA GLY A 207 6.35 -3.40 -4.83
C GLY A 207 5.74 -4.81 -4.71
N ASN A 208 6.55 -5.82 -4.39
CA ASN A 208 6.07 -7.21 -4.28
C ASN A 208 5.46 -7.54 -2.90
N ASP A 209 5.84 -6.82 -1.85
CA ASP A 209 5.30 -6.99 -0.50
C ASP A 209 4.23 -5.95 -0.21
N LEU A 210 2.97 -6.33 -0.48
CA LEU A 210 1.85 -5.40 -0.55
C LEU A 210 1.57 -4.59 0.72
N TRP A 211 1.98 -5.06 1.91
CA TRP A 211 2.04 -4.30 3.16
C TRP A 211 2.52 -5.29 4.27
N ASP A 212 3.83 -5.44 4.53
CA ASP A 212 4.27 -6.31 5.65
C ASP A 212 3.79 -5.73 6.98
N THR A 213 3.28 -6.60 7.86
CA THR A 213 2.85 -6.27 9.24
C THR A 213 4.01 -5.91 10.16
N ARG A 214 5.26 -6.25 9.80
CA ARG A 214 6.49 -5.94 10.55
C ARG A 214 7.06 -4.54 10.26
N VAL A 215 6.23 -3.50 10.36
CA VAL A 215 6.70 -2.12 10.13
C VAL A 215 7.18 -1.45 11.42
N ARG A 216 8.40 -0.90 11.39
CA ARG A 216 8.90 0.00 12.44
C ARG A 216 8.30 1.39 12.22
N GLN A 217 7.65 1.94 13.24
CA GLN A 217 7.20 3.34 13.25
C GLN A 217 8.26 4.22 13.88
N VAL A 218 8.64 5.32 13.23
CA VAL A 218 9.45 6.35 13.88
C VAL A 218 8.50 7.30 14.60
N GLY A 219 8.49 7.24 15.94
CA GLY A 219 7.72 8.18 16.74
C GLY A 219 8.14 9.63 16.45
N SER A 220 7.16 10.47 16.13
CA SER A 220 7.28 11.93 16.14
C SER A 220 7.23 12.37 17.60
N LYS A 221 8.25 13.10 18.07
CA LYS A 221 8.23 13.72 19.40
C LYS A 221 7.50 15.05 19.28
N VAL A 222 6.16 15.02 19.35
CA VAL A 222 5.35 16.20 19.68
C VAL A 222 4.32 15.75 20.72
N ASP A 223 4.45 16.33 21.90
CA ASP A 223 3.65 16.27 23.13
C ASP A 223 3.61 14.96 23.93
N SER A 224 4.76 14.66 24.56
CA SER A 224 4.73 14.14 25.92
C SER A 224 4.32 15.27 26.89
N VAL A 225 3.48 14.89 27.86
CA VAL A 225 3.02 15.62 29.06
C VAL A 225 1.63 16.26 28.95
N GLY A 226 0.62 15.41 29.16
CA GLY A 226 -0.63 15.79 29.83
C GLY A 226 -0.86 14.81 30.98
N THR A 227 -0.31 15.12 32.15
CA THR A 227 -0.55 14.38 33.40
C THR A 227 -2.05 14.33 33.67
N ARG A 228 -2.66 13.13 33.66
CA ARG A 228 -4.04 12.94 34.12
C ARG A 228 -4.13 13.37 35.60
N PRO A 229 -5.08 14.23 35.99
CA PRO A 229 -5.35 14.45 37.40
C PRO A 229 -5.90 13.15 38.01
N ARG A 230 -5.39 12.82 39.19
CA ARG A 230 -5.79 11.67 39.99
C ARG A 230 -7.28 11.79 40.34
N LYS A 231 -7.99 10.68 40.14
CA LYS A 231 -9.39 10.45 40.47
C LYS A 231 -9.64 10.77 41.97
N GLY A 232 -10.56 11.69 42.24
CA GLY A 232 -11.15 11.95 43.56
C GLY A 232 -12.18 10.88 43.96
N PRO A 233 -12.72 10.93 45.19
CA PRO A 233 -12.90 9.76 46.04
C PRO A 233 -14.14 8.94 45.75
N SER A 234 -14.10 7.70 46.26
CA SER A 234 -15.22 6.77 46.32
C SER A 234 -16.32 7.31 47.23
N ASN A 235 -17.57 7.23 46.76
CA ASN A 235 -18.77 6.98 47.56
C ASN A 235 -19.65 6.03 46.76
#